data_AF-A0A7S0VUJ9-F1
#
_entry.id   AF-A0A7S0VUJ9-F1
#
_cell.length_a   1.000
_cell.length_b   1.000
_cell.length_c   1.000
_cell.angle_alpha   90.00
_cell.angle_beta   90.00
_cell.angle_gamma   90.00
#
_symmetry.space_group_name_H-M   'P 1'
#
loop_
_entity.id
_entity.type
_entity.pdbx_description
1 polymer ?
#
loop_
_entity_poly.entity_id
_entity_poly.type
_entity_poly.pdbx_seq_one_letter_code
_entity_poly.pdbx_strand_id
1 'polypeptide(L)'
;GDSRFQTMQVHNVGGASSSLAAPTNKKAFWVGTKKDGWPSHQIVPVMSMATLLASIPRTVEIKHLKTDMQGFDFAAISSAGRMLRRIPEVYAEVYVGTSSYEGV
;
A
#
# COMPACT_ATOMS: atom_id res chain seq x y z
N GLY A 1 5.05 17.94 8.38
CA GLY A 1 6.05 16.98 7.88
C GLY A 1 6.11 17.10 6.38
N ASP A 2 7.26 16.81 5.78
CA ASP A 2 7.40 16.70 4.33
C ASP A 2 6.47 15.58 3.82
N SER A 3 5.46 15.92 3.00
CA SER A 3 4.44 14.96 2.52
C SER A 3 5.00 13.84 1.65
N ARG A 4 6.29 13.91 1.30
CA ARG A 4 7.03 12.88 0.56
C ARG A 4 7.46 11.71 1.43
N PHE A 5 7.43 11.83 2.75
CA PHE A 5 7.81 10.76 3.67
C PHE A 5 6.66 10.44 4.63
N GLN A 6 6.47 9.15 4.90
CA GLN A 6 5.49 8.66 5.87
C GLN A 6 6.12 7.64 6.81
N THR A 7 5.51 7.47 7.98
CA THR A 7 5.86 6.40 8.90
C THR A 7 5.13 5.12 8.47
N MET A 8 5.91 4.13 8.03
CA MET A 8 5.42 2.79 7.71
C MET A 8 5.61 1.88 8.91
N GLN A 9 4.59 1.08 9.19
CA GLN A 9 4.62 0.06 10.23
C GLN A 9 5.04 -1.27 9.61
N VAL A 10 6.05 -1.90 10.21
CA VAL A 10 6.49 -3.24 9.83
C VAL A 10 5.78 -4.24 10.74
N HIS A 11 4.90 -5.04 10.14
CA HIS A 11 3.97 -5.89 10.88
C HIS A 11 4.56 -7.26 11.22
N ASN A 12 5.55 -7.77 10.49
CA ASN A 12 6.17 -9.07 10.76
C ASN A 12 7.71 -9.07 10.63
N VAL A 13 8.33 -10.16 11.07
CA VAL A 13 9.78 -10.37 10.93
C VAL A 13 10.15 -10.49 9.46
N GLY A 14 11.11 -9.68 9.01
CA GLY A 14 11.57 -9.64 7.62
C GLY A 14 10.77 -8.72 6.70
N GLY A 15 9.74 -8.02 7.20
CA GLY A 15 9.01 -7.01 6.44
C GLY A 15 8.11 -7.56 5.33
N ALA A 16 7.76 -8.84 5.38
CA ALA A 16 6.84 -9.48 4.43
C ALA A 16 5.39 -8.95 4.53
N SER A 17 5.05 -8.22 5.59
CA SER A 17 3.84 -7.41 5.67
C SER A 17 4.17 -6.07 6.33
N SER A 18 3.82 -4.98 5.65
CA SER A 18 3.99 -3.62 6.15
C SER A 18 2.84 -2.75 5.64
N SER A 19 2.50 -1.68 6.35
CA SER A 19 1.46 -0.75 5.92
C SER A 19 1.70 0.63 6.51
N LEU A 20 1.18 1.67 5.86
CA LEU A 20 1.10 3.00 6.46
C LEU A 20 0.09 3.05 7.61
N ALA A 21 -0.80 2.06 7.70
CA ALA A 21 -1.80 1.94 8.75
C ALA A 21 -1.41 0.90 9.81
N ALA A 22 -1.95 1.09 11.02
CA ALA A 22 -1.86 0.13 12.10
C ALA A 22 -2.77 -1.06 11.83
N PRO A 23 -2.45 -2.27 12.33
CA PRO A 23 -3.35 -3.41 12.22
C PRO A 23 -4.51 -3.23 13.22
N THR A 24 -5.74 -3.53 12.82
CA THR A 24 -6.91 -3.48 13.73
C THR A 24 -6.88 -4.56 14.81
N ASN A 25 -6.26 -5.72 14.51
CA ASN A 25 -6.09 -6.81 15.46
C ASN A 25 -4.61 -7.11 15.68
N LYS A 26 -4.10 -6.71 16.85
CA LYS A 26 -2.70 -6.93 17.25
C LYS A 26 -2.31 -8.37 17.55
N LYS A 27 -3.28 -9.30 17.49
CA LYS A 27 -3.08 -10.74 17.66
C LYS A 27 -3.30 -11.51 16.35
N ALA A 28 -3.52 -10.83 15.23
CA ALA A 28 -3.68 -11.52 13.95
C ALA A 28 -2.38 -12.24 13.58
N PHE A 29 -2.49 -13.44 12.99
CA PHE A 29 -1.38 -14.36 12.78
C PHE A 29 -0.25 -13.80 11.90
N TRP A 30 -0.57 -12.83 11.05
CA TRP A 30 0.37 -12.18 10.12
C TRP A 30 1.10 -10.99 10.74
N VAL A 31 0.69 -10.59 11.94
CA VAL A 31 1.36 -9.57 12.72
C VAL A 31 2.24 -10.30 13.74
N GLY A 32 3.50 -9.89 13.87
CA GLY A 32 4.53 -10.57 14.68
C GLY A 32 4.15 -10.70 16.16
N THR A 33 5.06 -11.18 16.98
CA THR A 33 4.84 -11.23 18.43
C THR A 33 5.59 -10.11 19.14
N LYS A 34 5.24 -9.83 20.41
CA LYS A 34 6.01 -8.86 21.23
C LYS A 34 7.50 -9.22 21.38
N LYS A 35 7.86 -10.50 21.19
CA LYS A 35 9.27 -10.94 21.17
C LYS A 35 10.02 -10.48 19.91
N ASP A 36 9.29 -10.06 18.89
CA ASP A 36 9.81 -9.68 17.56
C ASP A 36 9.98 -8.16 17.38
N GLY A 37 9.85 -7.35 18.45
CA GLY A 37 10.07 -5.89 18.38
C GLY A 37 8.89 -5.10 17.80
N TRP A 38 7.69 -5.37 18.33
CA TRP A 38 6.39 -4.98 17.77
C TRP A 38 5.90 -3.55 18.09
N PRO A 39 5.33 -2.80 17.13
CA PRO A 39 5.72 -2.70 15.72
C PRO A 39 6.99 -1.84 15.60
N SER A 40 7.87 -2.17 14.65
CA SER A 40 8.97 -1.29 14.28
C SER A 40 8.50 -0.30 13.22
N HIS A 41 8.92 0.96 13.35
CA HIS A 41 8.56 2.03 12.43
C HIS A 41 9.74 2.36 11.52
N GLN A 42 9.46 2.52 10.23
CA GLN A 42 10.43 3.01 9.25
C GLN A 42 9.89 4.26 8.59
N ILE A 43 10.78 5.24 8.32
CA ILE A 43 10.43 6.40 7.50
C ILE A 43 10.68 6.00 6.05
N VAL A 44 9.62 6.00 5.24
CA VAL A 44 9.69 5.62 3.83
C VAL A 44 9.21 6.76 2.92
N PRO A 45 9.78 6.89 1.72
CA PRO A 45 9.22 7.79 0.72
C PRO A 45 7.86 7.27 0.24
N VAL A 46 6.92 8.18 -0.02
CA VAL A 46 5.61 7.86 -0.58
C VAL A 46 5.34 8.66 -1.84
N MET A 47 4.63 8.05 -2.78
CA MET A 47 4.18 8.71 -4.01
C MET A 47 2.77 8.26 -4.36
N SER A 48 2.00 9.14 -5.01
CA SER A 48 0.69 8.77 -5.52
C SER A 48 0.81 7.95 -6.81
N MET A 49 -0.22 7.12 -7.08
CA MET A 49 -0.29 6.38 -8.34
C MET A 49 -0.36 7.33 -9.54
N ALA A 50 -1.01 8.49 -9.40
CA ALA A 50 -1.02 9.52 -10.46
C ALA A 50 0.39 10.00 -10.82
N THR A 51 1.22 10.32 -9.82
CA THR A 51 2.60 10.75 -10.07
C THR A 51 3.43 9.65 -10.71
N LEU A 52 3.25 8.39 -10.27
CA LEU A 52 3.93 7.24 -10.86
C LEU A 52 3.54 7.03 -12.33
N LEU A 53 2.24 7.05 -12.64
CA LEU A 53 1.76 6.87 -14.01
C LEU A 53 2.15 8.06 -14.92
N ALA A 54 2.33 9.26 -14.36
CA ALA A 54 2.74 10.45 -15.10
C ALA A 54 4.21 10.38 -15.53
N SER A 55 5.06 9.70 -14.75
CA SER A 55 6.47 9.55 -15.06
C SER A 55 6.74 8.51 -16.15
N ILE A 56 5.79 7.59 -16.41
CA ILE A 56 5.89 6.59 -17.48
C ILE A 56 5.54 7.25 -18.82
N PRO A 57 6.50 7.35 -19.78
CA PRO A 57 6.27 7.96 -21.08
C PRO A 57 5.08 7.36 -21.82
N ARG A 58 4.37 8.16 -22.62
CA ARG A 58 3.19 7.69 -23.38
C ARG A 58 3.52 6.66 -24.45
N THR A 59 4.78 6.60 -24.89
CA THR A 59 5.30 5.60 -25.83
C THR A 59 5.50 4.23 -25.19
N VAL A 60 5.50 4.16 -23.85
CA VAL A 60 5.60 2.89 -23.11
C VAL A 60 4.19 2.38 -22.83
N GLU A 61 3.89 1.21 -23.37
CA GLU A 61 2.65 0.49 -23.12
C GLU A 61 2.66 -0.13 -21.70
N ILE A 62 1.58 0.07 -20.96
CA ILE A 62 1.37 -0.56 -19.66
C ILE A 62 0.38 -1.70 -19.86
N LYS A 63 0.83 -2.94 -19.67
CA LYS A 63 -0.02 -4.13 -19.91
C LYS A 63 -0.96 -4.42 -18.75
N HIS A 64 -0.41 -4.40 -17.53
CA HIS A 64 -1.14 -4.73 -16.31
C HIS A 64 -0.68 -3.82 -15.16
N LEU A 65 -1.60 -3.49 -14.27
CA LEU A 65 -1.33 -2.93 -12.95
C LEU A 65 -1.76 -3.93 -11.89
N LYS A 66 -0.85 -4.28 -10.98
CA LYS A 66 -1.17 -5.11 -9.81
C LYS A 66 -0.87 -4.33 -8.53
N THR A 67 -1.81 -4.29 -7.61
CA THR A 67 -1.63 -3.73 -6.26
C THR A 67 -1.79 -4.82 -5.20
N ASP A 68 -1.02 -4.66 -4.13
CA ASP A 68 -1.06 -5.43 -2.89
C ASP A 68 -0.47 -4.49 -1.82
N MET A 69 -1.33 -3.59 -1.31
CA MET A 69 -0.93 -2.45 -0.48
C MET A 69 -1.59 -2.46 0.89
N GLN A 70 -1.88 -3.65 1.43
CA GLN A 70 -2.27 -3.85 2.83
C GLN A 70 -3.35 -2.83 3.27
N GLY A 71 -4.42 -2.78 2.48
CA GLY A 71 -5.59 -1.93 2.66
C GLY A 71 -5.64 -0.71 1.72
N PHE A 72 -4.52 -0.18 1.27
CA PHE A 72 -4.48 1.10 0.53
C PHE A 72 -4.72 0.96 -0.98
N ASP A 73 -4.97 -0.24 -1.49
CA ASP A 73 -5.17 -0.55 -2.91
C ASP A 73 -6.18 0.39 -3.56
N PHE A 74 -7.38 0.51 -2.96
CA PHE A 74 -8.44 1.34 -3.51
C PHE A 74 -8.08 2.83 -3.49
N ALA A 75 -7.45 3.32 -2.42
CA ALA A 75 -7.00 4.71 -2.32
C ALA A 75 -5.92 5.04 -3.37
N ALA A 76 -4.97 4.13 -3.57
CA ALA A 76 -3.92 4.27 -4.56
C ALA A 76 -4.51 4.30 -5.98
N ILE A 77 -5.38 3.35 -6.33
CA ILE A 77 -6.05 3.29 -7.64
C ILE A 77 -6.91 4.54 -7.87
N SER A 78 -7.68 4.96 -6.87
CA SER A 78 -8.52 6.16 -6.94
C SER A 78 -7.71 7.42 -7.24
N SER A 79 -6.50 7.53 -6.70
CA SER A 79 -5.62 8.67 -6.97
C SER A 79 -5.24 8.83 -8.45
N ALA A 80 -5.21 7.75 -9.23
CA ALA A 80 -4.82 7.76 -10.64
C ALA A 80 -5.91 8.32 -11.59
N GLY A 81 -7.18 8.29 -11.18
CA GLY A 81 -8.30 8.82 -11.96
C GLY A 81 -8.30 8.39 -13.43
N ARG A 82 -8.36 9.36 -14.35
CA ARG A 82 -8.42 9.10 -15.80
C ARG A 82 -7.17 8.42 -16.38
N MET A 83 -6.05 8.44 -15.66
CA MET A 83 -4.79 7.85 -16.13
C MET A 83 -4.88 6.32 -16.22
N LEU A 84 -5.78 5.70 -15.46
CA LEU A 84 -6.06 4.26 -15.52
C LEU A 84 -6.53 3.81 -16.91
N ARG A 85 -7.07 4.71 -17.75
CA ARG A 85 -7.47 4.38 -19.14
C ARG A 85 -6.32 3.89 -20.02
N ARG A 86 -5.07 4.13 -19.62
CA ARG A 86 -3.87 3.62 -20.31
C ARG A 86 -3.58 2.15 -19.98
N ILE A 87 -4.30 1.57 -19.02
CA ILE A 87 -4.01 0.28 -18.41
C ILE A 87 -5.18 -0.66 -18.74
N PRO A 88 -4.96 -1.67 -19.60
CA PRO A 88 -6.01 -2.62 -19.98
C PRO A 88 -6.56 -3.43 -18.80
N GLU A 89 -5.69 -3.83 -17.87
CA GLU A 89 -6.05 -4.72 -16.78
C GLU A 89 -5.50 -4.23 -15.43
N VAL A 90 -6.38 -4.21 -14.42
CA VAL A 90 -6.05 -3.84 -13.04
C VAL A 90 -6.43 -4.99 -12.11
N TYR A 91 -5.46 -5.47 -11.35
CA TYR A 91 -5.60 -6.49 -10.32
C TYR A 91 -5.35 -5.82 -8.96
N ALA A 92 -6.33 -5.84 -8.07
CA ALA A 92 -6.22 -5.22 -6.76
C ALA A 92 -6.58 -6.22 -5.66
N GLU A 93 -5.80 -6.25 -4.59
CA GLU A 93 -6.19 -6.99 -3.39
C GLU A 93 -7.14 -6.11 -2.57
N VAL A 94 -8.43 -6.41 -2.63
CA VAL A 94 -9.46 -5.66 -1.90
C VAL A 94 -10.16 -6.60 -0.92
N TYR A 95 -10.06 -6.29 0.36
CA TYR A 95 -10.81 -6.99 1.39
C TYR A 95 -12.21 -6.40 1.53
N VAL A 96 -13.24 -7.22 1.35
CA VAL A 96 -14.64 -6.85 1.58
C VAL A 96 -15.09 -7.50 2.88
N GLY A 97 -15.26 -6.71 3.96
CA GLY A 97 -15.66 -7.22 5.28
C GLY A 97 -15.00 -6.48 6.45
N THR A 98 -14.57 -7.22 7.48
CA THR A 98 -13.83 -6.67 8.63
C THR A 98 -12.51 -6.02 8.21
N SER A 99 -12.28 -4.78 8.64
CA SER A 99 -11.03 -4.08 8.35
C SER A 99 -9.85 -4.72 9.08
N SER A 100 -8.77 -5.00 8.36
CA SER A 100 -7.48 -5.46 8.91
C SER A 100 -6.57 -4.29 9.32
N TYR A 101 -6.86 -3.06 8.87
CA TYR A 101 -6.03 -1.87 9.09
C TYR A 101 -6.85 -0.66 9.56
N GLU A 102 -6.30 0.14 10.46
CA GLU A 102 -6.96 1.32 11.01
C GLU A 102 -6.85 2.52 10.05
N GLY A 103 -7.99 3.15 9.73
CA GLY A 103 -8.02 4.42 8.99
C GLY A 103 -7.74 4.31 7.48
N VAL A 104 -8.05 3.16 6.89
CA VAL A 104 -7.89 2.88 5.46
C VAL A 104 -9.23 2.88 4.74
#